data_AF-A0A067FZ94-F1
#
_entry.id   AF-A0A067FZ94-F1
#
_cell.length_a   1.000
_cell.length_b   1.000
_cell.length_c   1.000
_cell.angle_alpha   90.00
_cell.angle_beta   90.00
_cell.angle_gamma   90.00
#
_symmetry.space_group_name_H-M   'P 1'
#
loop_
_entity.id
_entity.type
_entity.pdbx_description
1 polymer ?
#
loop_
_entity_poly.entity_id
_entity_poly.type
_entity_poly.pdbx_seq_one_letter_code
_entity_poly.pdbx_strand_id
1 'polypeptide(L)'
;MDVSSLSTTPRACLSSSSTESTPLKRGELPSGHHGFLSFSWIRRNANAQPVFGKTRSLVQNKTSLKVLCSQRREIPVVEARCMDEVYDALAQRLLPTSALASNVNVKHIVGLAGPPGAGKSTLAAEVVRRINKIWPQKASSFDSQVKPPDVATVLPMDGFHLYLSQLDAMEDPKEAHARRGAPWTFNPLLLLNCLKNLRNQGSVYAPSFDHGVGDPVEDDILVGLQHKVVIVDGNYLFLDGGVWKDVSSMFDEKWFIEVDLDTAMQRVLKRHISTGKPPDVAKWRIEYNDRPNAELIMKSKKNADLVIKSIDI
;
A
#
# COMPACT_ATOMS: atom_id res chain seq x y z
N MET A 1 -50.64 25.69 -23.85
CA MET A 1 -50.65 24.22 -23.94
C MET A 1 -50.68 23.71 -22.51
N ASP A 2 -51.85 23.24 -22.13
CA ASP A 2 -52.23 22.71 -20.83
C ASP A 2 -51.32 21.57 -20.38
N VAL A 3 -51.09 21.42 -19.06
CA VAL A 3 -51.59 20.29 -18.25
C VAL A 3 -51.49 20.66 -16.75
N SER A 4 -52.68 20.66 -16.14
CA SER A 4 -53.13 20.55 -14.74
C SER A 4 -52.16 20.39 -13.55
N SER A 5 -52.53 21.16 -12.53
CA SER A 5 -52.41 20.99 -11.06
C SER A 5 -52.74 19.60 -10.50
N LEU A 6 -52.11 19.22 -9.36
CA LEU A 6 -52.80 18.94 -8.08
C LEU A 6 -51.82 18.58 -6.94
N SER A 7 -52.13 19.14 -5.77
CA SER A 7 -51.54 18.97 -4.44
C SER A 7 -51.98 17.67 -3.74
N THR A 8 -51.12 17.05 -2.91
CA THR A 8 -51.47 16.55 -1.56
C THR A 8 -50.26 15.95 -0.80
N THR A 9 -49.88 16.56 0.31
CA THR A 9 -49.43 15.90 1.57
C THR A 9 -50.66 15.79 2.48
N PRO A 10 -50.81 14.84 3.46
CA PRO A 10 -49.89 14.70 4.61
C PRO A 10 -49.80 13.30 5.31
N ARG A 11 -48.80 13.09 6.16
CA ARG A 11 -48.93 12.79 7.62
C ARG A 11 -47.66 12.18 8.22
N ALA A 12 -47.19 12.85 9.27
CA ALA A 12 -46.36 12.28 10.32
C ALA A 12 -47.21 11.44 11.28
N CYS A 13 -46.61 10.38 11.85
CA CYS A 13 -47.07 9.74 13.08
C CYS A 13 -45.89 9.52 14.02
N LEU A 14 -46.06 10.02 15.24
CA LEU A 14 -45.27 9.80 16.45
C LEU A 14 -45.72 8.51 17.16
N SER A 15 -44.81 7.83 17.85
CA SER A 15 -45.00 7.10 19.14
C SER A 15 -43.66 6.45 19.55
N SER A 16 -42.96 6.97 20.56
CA SER A 16 -43.04 6.65 22.01
C SER A 16 -42.33 5.33 22.39
N SER A 17 -41.16 5.41 23.06
CA SER A 17 -40.87 4.98 24.46
C SER A 17 -41.13 3.48 24.74
N SER A 18 -40.27 2.68 25.38
CA SER A 18 -39.37 2.91 26.52
C SER A 18 -38.68 1.56 26.89
N THR A 19 -37.69 1.63 27.80
CA THR A 19 -37.21 0.56 28.74
C THR A 19 -36.45 -0.62 28.11
N GLU A 20 -35.36 -1.17 28.67
CA GLU A 20 -34.78 -1.10 30.01
C GLU A 20 -33.35 -1.66 29.98
N SER A 21 -32.52 -1.16 30.89
CA SER A 21 -31.16 -1.58 31.18
C SER A 21 -31.11 -2.83 32.08
N THR A 22 -30.19 -3.76 31.81
CA THR A 22 -29.57 -4.60 32.86
C THR A 22 -28.11 -4.89 32.55
N PRO A 23 -27.16 -4.50 33.44
CA PRO A 23 -25.76 -4.90 33.38
C PRO A 23 -25.53 -6.15 34.24
N LEU A 24 -24.89 -7.17 33.68
CA LEU A 24 -24.44 -8.33 34.46
C LEU A 24 -23.04 -8.06 35.02
N LYS A 25 -22.98 -8.11 36.36
CA LYS A 25 -21.82 -7.95 37.23
C LYS A 25 -20.77 -9.04 36.99
N ARG A 26 -19.52 -8.59 36.88
CA ARG A 26 -18.33 -8.95 37.67
C ARG A 26 -18.34 -10.35 38.34
N GLY A 27 -17.48 -11.24 37.84
CA GLY A 27 -16.91 -12.36 38.58
C GLY A 27 -15.39 -12.18 38.69
N GLU A 28 -14.90 -11.96 39.91
CA GLU A 28 -13.47 -11.91 40.26
C GLU A 28 -12.99 -13.29 40.78
N LEU A 29 -11.73 -13.61 40.41
CA LEU A 29 -10.71 -14.42 41.12
C LEU A 29 -10.83 -15.97 41.10
N PRO A 30 -9.71 -16.74 41.17
CA PRO A 30 -8.45 -16.37 41.82
C PRO A 30 -7.13 -16.57 41.05
N SER A 31 -6.14 -15.85 41.58
CA SER A 31 -4.69 -15.98 41.47
C SER A 31 -4.16 -17.41 41.45
N GLY A 32 -3.30 -17.70 40.47
CA GLY A 32 -2.39 -18.84 40.46
C GLY A 32 -0.96 -18.37 40.20
N HIS A 33 -0.11 -18.43 41.22
CA HIS A 33 1.34 -18.37 41.12
C HIS A 33 1.90 -19.59 40.37
N HIS A 34 3.20 -19.51 40.04
CA HIS A 34 4.11 -20.50 39.44
C HIS A 34 4.48 -20.12 38.00
N GLY A 35 5.73 -19.95 37.59
CA GLY A 35 7.03 -20.11 38.22
C GLY A 35 8.04 -19.99 37.08
N PHE A 36 9.06 -19.16 37.26
CA PHE A 36 10.17 -19.02 36.31
C PHE A 36 10.90 -20.36 36.16
N LEU A 37 11.14 -20.80 34.92
CA LEU A 37 12.21 -21.74 34.61
C LEU A 37 13.04 -21.22 33.43
N SER A 38 14.14 -20.59 33.81
CA SER A 38 15.33 -20.33 32.99
C SER A 38 16.12 -21.63 32.86
N PHE A 39 16.50 -22.01 31.64
CA PHE A 39 17.49 -23.05 31.41
C PHE A 39 18.79 -22.40 30.91
N SER A 40 19.73 -22.21 31.83
CA SER A 40 21.14 -21.94 31.55
C SER A 40 21.89 -23.25 31.37
N TRP A 41 22.60 -23.41 30.25
CA TRP A 41 23.59 -24.47 30.08
C TRP A 41 24.98 -23.98 30.52
N ILE A 42 25.67 -24.86 31.25
CA ILE A 42 26.93 -24.64 31.98
C ILE A 42 28.15 -24.73 31.05
N ARG A 43 29.14 -23.88 31.37
CA ARG A 43 30.54 -23.80 30.89
C ARG A 43 31.29 -25.14 30.82
N ARG A 44 32.27 -25.21 29.90
CA ARG A 44 33.63 -25.71 30.19
C ARG A 44 34.70 -24.78 29.60
N ASN A 45 35.68 -24.46 30.44
CA ASN A 45 36.92 -23.72 30.15
C ASN A 45 37.99 -24.66 29.58
N ALA A 46 38.91 -24.11 28.76
CA ALA A 46 40.35 -24.39 28.88
C ALA A 46 41.19 -23.28 28.19
N ASN A 47 42.13 -22.72 28.95
CA ASN A 47 43.13 -21.73 28.55
C ASN A 47 44.31 -22.37 27.82
N ALA A 48 44.93 -21.67 26.87
CA ALA A 48 46.36 -21.76 26.60
C ALA A 48 46.90 -20.44 26.00
N GLN A 49 47.99 -19.94 26.58
CA GLN A 49 48.70 -18.69 26.27
C GLN A 49 49.74 -18.84 25.13
N PRO A 50 50.27 -17.72 24.58
CA PRO A 50 51.07 -17.70 23.35
C PRO A 50 52.58 -17.77 23.60
N VAL A 51 53.34 -18.21 22.58
CA VAL A 51 54.81 -18.15 22.54
C VAL A 51 55.25 -17.23 21.39
N PHE A 52 56.17 -16.32 21.73
CA PHE A 52 56.86 -15.39 20.83
C PHE A 52 57.90 -16.08 19.94
N GLY A 53 57.99 -15.64 18.69
CA GLY A 53 59.13 -15.92 17.81
C GLY A 53 59.28 -14.84 16.72
N LYS A 54 60.35 -14.03 16.82
CA LYS A 54 60.90 -13.19 15.73
C LYS A 54 61.32 -14.12 14.57
N THR A 55 61.38 -13.81 13.28
CA THR A 55 61.88 -12.62 12.56
C THR A 55 61.65 -12.88 11.06
N ARG A 56 61.26 -11.88 10.27
CA ARG A 56 61.91 -11.44 9.00
C ARG A 56 60.94 -10.67 8.09
N SER A 57 61.40 -9.48 7.74
CA SER A 57 60.92 -8.64 6.65
C SER A 57 61.00 -9.37 5.31
N LEU A 58 59.89 -9.39 4.57
CA LEU A 58 59.86 -9.52 3.12
C LEU A 58 58.89 -8.47 2.57
N VAL A 59 59.46 -7.51 1.86
CA VAL A 59 58.77 -6.52 1.05
C VAL A 59 57.97 -7.28 -0.01
N GLN A 60 56.64 -7.11 0.00
CA GLN A 60 55.80 -7.45 -1.13
C GLN A 60 54.85 -6.29 -1.42
N ASN A 61 55.03 -5.74 -2.61
CA ASN A 61 54.13 -4.80 -3.28
C ASN A 61 52.70 -5.32 -3.22
N LYS A 62 51.83 -4.66 -2.46
CA LYS A 62 50.38 -4.79 -2.61
C LYS A 62 49.86 -3.59 -3.40
N THR A 63 49.77 -3.79 -4.70
CA THR A 63 48.75 -3.16 -5.54
C THR A 63 47.38 -3.44 -4.92
N SER A 64 46.81 -2.44 -4.26
CA SER A 64 45.41 -2.50 -3.82
C SER A 64 44.53 -2.31 -5.05
N LEU A 65 44.15 -3.44 -5.66
CA LEU A 65 43.03 -3.52 -6.58
C LEU A 65 41.77 -3.09 -5.82
N LYS A 66 41.31 -1.86 -6.09
CA LYS A 66 39.94 -1.44 -5.76
C LYS A 66 38.98 -2.32 -6.57
N VAL A 67 38.34 -3.27 -5.89
CA VAL A 67 37.18 -4.00 -6.43
C VAL A 67 35.98 -3.63 -5.59
N LEU A 68 35.06 -2.88 -6.18
CA LEU A 68 33.67 -3.31 -6.36
C LEU A 68 32.99 -2.26 -7.24
N CYS A 69 32.97 -2.59 -8.53
CA CYS A 69 32.08 -2.02 -9.51
C CYS A 69 30.65 -2.07 -8.94
N SER A 70 30.05 -0.91 -8.66
CA SER A 70 28.60 -0.83 -8.50
C SER A 70 27.99 -1.10 -9.86
N GLN A 71 27.82 -2.37 -10.21
CA GLN A 71 26.98 -2.73 -11.34
C GLN A 71 25.61 -2.15 -11.02
N ARG A 72 25.21 -1.08 -11.70
CA ARG A 72 23.80 -0.66 -11.73
C ARG A 72 23.05 -1.89 -12.23
N ARG A 73 22.35 -2.58 -11.34
CA ARG A 73 21.38 -3.59 -11.77
C ARG A 73 20.34 -2.83 -12.58
N GLU A 74 20.26 -3.14 -13.87
CA GLU A 74 19.19 -2.63 -14.71
C GLU A 74 17.87 -3.16 -14.15
N ILE A 75 16.93 -2.25 -13.90
CA ILE A 75 15.62 -2.63 -13.36
C ILE A 75 14.84 -3.29 -14.50
N PRO A 76 14.34 -4.53 -14.32
CA PRO A 76 13.52 -5.20 -15.32
C PRO A 76 12.35 -4.31 -15.76
N VAL A 77 12.07 -4.29 -17.06
CA VAL A 77 10.95 -3.56 -17.65
C VAL A 77 9.97 -4.57 -18.23
N VAL A 78 8.69 -4.45 -17.90
CA VAL A 78 7.63 -5.21 -18.57
C VAL A 78 7.32 -4.53 -19.90
N GLU A 79 7.69 -5.19 -21.00
CA GLU A 79 7.33 -4.78 -22.35
C GLU A 79 6.21 -5.68 -22.88
N ALA A 80 5.16 -5.07 -23.42
CA ALA A 80 4.00 -5.76 -23.96
C ALA A 80 3.38 -4.92 -25.07
N ARG A 81 2.56 -5.54 -25.93
CA ARG A 81 1.92 -4.85 -27.06
C ARG A 81 0.69 -4.07 -26.64
N CYS A 82 0.04 -4.47 -25.55
CA CYS A 82 -1.13 -3.82 -24.98
C CYS A 82 -1.19 -4.03 -23.47
N MET A 83 -2.05 -3.26 -22.79
CA MET A 83 -2.20 -3.36 -21.34
C MET A 83 -2.77 -4.72 -20.88
N ASP A 84 -3.57 -5.40 -21.68
CA ASP A 84 -4.10 -6.73 -21.30
C ASP A 84 -3.00 -7.78 -21.14
N GLU A 85 -2.00 -7.78 -22.04
CA GLU A 85 -0.81 -8.64 -21.92
C GLU A 85 0.00 -8.31 -20.65
N VAL A 86 0.11 -7.02 -20.30
CA VAL A 86 0.74 -6.58 -19.03
C VAL A 86 -0.03 -7.14 -17.84
N TYR A 87 -1.35 -6.97 -17.82
CA TYR A 87 -2.18 -7.43 -16.72
C TYR A 87 -2.11 -8.96 -16.54
N ASP A 88 -2.14 -9.71 -17.64
CA ASP A 88 -2.03 -11.17 -17.61
C ASP A 88 -0.65 -11.61 -17.09
N ALA A 89 0.44 -10.99 -17.56
CA ALA A 89 1.80 -11.31 -17.11
C ALA A 89 1.99 -11.03 -15.60
N LEU A 90 1.53 -9.87 -15.13
CA LEU A 90 1.60 -9.50 -13.71
C LEU A 90 0.72 -10.39 -12.83
N ALA A 91 -0.48 -10.76 -13.30
CA ALA A 91 -1.35 -11.68 -12.59
C ALA A 91 -0.73 -13.07 -12.47
N GLN A 92 -0.14 -13.61 -13.55
CA GLN A 92 0.56 -14.89 -13.52
C GLN A 92 1.77 -14.87 -12.57
N ARG A 93 2.52 -13.76 -12.54
CA ARG A 93 3.65 -13.56 -11.63
C ARG A 93 3.25 -13.64 -10.16
N LEU A 94 2.08 -13.08 -9.81
CA LEU A 94 1.59 -13.04 -8.43
C LEU A 94 0.67 -14.20 -8.06
N LEU A 95 0.39 -15.15 -8.96
CA LEU A 95 -0.44 -16.28 -8.59
C LEU A 95 0.16 -16.98 -7.36
N PRO A 96 -0.60 -17.10 -6.26
CA PRO A 96 -0.10 -17.77 -5.07
C PRO A 96 0.39 -19.18 -5.42
N THR A 97 1.42 -19.66 -4.75
CA THR A 97 1.74 -21.08 -4.80
C THR A 97 0.85 -21.82 -3.79
N SER A 98 0.65 -23.13 -3.98
CA SER A 98 -0.06 -23.96 -3.00
C SER A 98 0.57 -23.89 -1.60
N ALA A 99 1.90 -23.72 -1.51
CA ALA A 99 2.61 -23.56 -0.24
C ALA A 99 2.31 -22.23 0.47
N LEU A 100 2.12 -21.14 -0.26
CA LEU A 100 1.69 -19.85 0.29
C LEU A 100 0.22 -19.92 0.74
N ALA A 101 -0.61 -20.69 0.03
CA ALA A 101 -2.01 -20.88 0.39
C ALA A 101 -2.18 -21.60 1.75
N SER A 102 -1.30 -22.55 2.07
CA SER A 102 -1.36 -23.33 3.32
C SER A 102 -0.97 -22.54 4.57
N ASN A 103 -0.19 -21.44 4.44
CA ASN A 103 0.19 -20.60 5.57
C ASN A 103 -0.81 -19.43 5.71
N VAL A 104 -1.61 -19.46 6.77
CA VAL A 104 -2.73 -18.51 6.93
C VAL A 104 -2.23 -17.06 7.11
N ASN A 105 -1.11 -16.88 7.80
CA ASN A 105 -0.59 -15.57 8.19
C ASN A 105 0.38 -14.94 7.17
N VAL A 106 0.86 -15.70 6.19
CA VAL A 106 1.82 -15.18 5.21
C VAL A 106 1.07 -14.46 4.09
N LYS A 107 1.46 -13.21 3.85
CA LYS A 107 0.96 -12.35 2.77
C LYS A 107 2.12 -12.02 1.85
N HIS A 108 1.86 -12.08 0.55
CA HIS A 108 2.70 -11.45 -0.44
C HIS A 108 2.18 -10.02 -0.65
N ILE A 109 2.94 -9.02 -0.19
CA ILE A 109 2.57 -7.61 -0.25
C ILE A 109 3.38 -6.91 -1.34
N VAL A 110 2.70 -6.45 -2.38
CA VAL A 110 3.29 -5.75 -3.52
C VAL A 110 3.03 -4.26 -3.38
N GLY A 111 4.07 -3.44 -3.42
CA GLY A 111 3.91 -1.99 -3.57
C GLY A 111 3.78 -1.63 -5.04
N LEU A 112 2.80 -0.81 -5.41
CA LEU A 112 2.60 -0.27 -6.75
C LEU A 112 2.65 1.26 -6.72
N ALA A 113 3.76 1.82 -7.20
CA ALA A 113 3.99 3.26 -7.22
C ALA A 113 4.04 3.85 -8.63
N GLY A 114 3.99 5.18 -8.72
CA GLY A 114 3.96 5.92 -9.98
C GLY A 114 3.26 7.27 -9.81
N PRO A 115 3.48 8.23 -10.71
CA PRO A 115 2.91 9.57 -10.57
C PRO A 115 1.37 9.56 -10.69
N PRO A 116 0.68 10.64 -10.25
CA PRO A 116 -0.71 10.88 -10.59
C PRO A 116 -0.93 10.78 -12.11
N GLY A 117 -2.01 10.13 -12.54
CA GLY A 117 -2.30 9.92 -13.97
C GLY A 117 -1.61 8.71 -14.63
N ALA A 118 -0.80 7.95 -13.88
CA ALA A 118 -0.11 6.76 -14.41
C ALA A 118 -1.03 5.53 -14.62
N GLY A 119 -2.22 5.49 -14.01
CA GLY A 119 -3.14 4.33 -14.11
C GLY A 119 -2.91 3.23 -13.06
N LYS A 120 -2.30 3.56 -11.92
CA LYS A 120 -2.02 2.61 -10.82
C LYS A 120 -3.24 1.82 -10.35
N SER A 121 -4.32 2.51 -9.99
CA SER A 121 -5.50 1.86 -9.44
C SER A 121 -6.19 0.97 -10.47
N THR A 122 -6.17 1.36 -11.75
CA THR A 122 -6.64 0.51 -12.86
C THR A 122 -5.81 -0.75 -12.99
N LEU A 123 -4.47 -0.63 -12.99
CA LEU A 123 -3.58 -1.79 -13.09
C LEU A 123 -3.74 -2.71 -11.87
N ALA A 124 -3.78 -2.18 -10.66
CA ALA A 124 -3.98 -2.96 -9.43
C ALA A 124 -5.30 -3.73 -9.48
N ALA A 125 -6.40 -3.05 -9.83
CA ALA A 125 -7.72 -3.66 -9.93
C ALA A 125 -7.75 -4.77 -11.00
N GLU A 126 -7.18 -4.53 -12.19
CA GLU A 126 -7.19 -5.50 -13.28
C GLU A 126 -6.30 -6.72 -13.01
N VAL A 127 -5.17 -6.55 -12.32
CA VAL A 127 -4.31 -7.66 -11.88
C VAL A 127 -5.02 -8.49 -10.80
N VAL A 128 -5.58 -7.85 -9.77
CA VAL A 128 -6.33 -8.54 -8.70
C VAL A 128 -7.52 -9.31 -9.28
N ARG A 129 -8.29 -8.69 -10.18
CA ARG A 129 -9.43 -9.33 -10.85
C ARG A 129 -9.01 -10.60 -11.60
N ARG A 130 -7.87 -10.57 -12.31
CA ARG A 130 -7.33 -11.73 -13.03
C ARG A 130 -6.84 -12.82 -12.09
N ILE A 131 -6.12 -12.48 -11.02
CA ILE A 131 -5.68 -13.45 -10.01
C ILE A 131 -6.89 -14.18 -9.42
N ASN A 132 -7.92 -13.44 -9.00
CA ASN A 132 -9.14 -14.00 -8.41
C ASN A 132 -9.96 -14.84 -9.40
N LYS A 133 -9.83 -14.58 -10.71
CA LYS A 133 -10.44 -15.41 -11.76
C LYS A 133 -9.68 -16.72 -11.99
N ILE A 134 -8.35 -16.69 -11.97
CA ILE A 134 -7.50 -17.85 -12.31
C ILE A 134 -7.34 -18.79 -11.11
N TRP A 135 -7.21 -18.25 -9.91
CA TRP A 135 -6.90 -19.02 -8.70
C TRP A 135 -7.90 -20.16 -8.40
N PRO A 136 -9.23 -19.94 -8.42
CA PRO A 136 -10.24 -20.99 -8.25
C PRO A 136 -10.05 -22.22 -9.12
N GLN A 137 -9.60 -22.02 -10.37
CA GLN A 137 -9.45 -23.09 -11.35
C GLN A 137 -8.29 -24.03 -11.02
N LYS A 138 -7.33 -23.57 -10.19
CA LYS A 138 -6.16 -24.33 -9.75
C LYS A 138 -6.32 -24.92 -8.34
N ALA A 139 -7.15 -24.31 -7.50
CA ALA A 139 -7.47 -24.81 -6.16
C ALA A 139 -8.64 -25.81 -6.25
N SER A 140 -8.34 -27.04 -6.66
CA SER A 140 -9.29 -28.14 -6.86
C SER A 140 -9.97 -28.57 -5.55
N SER A 141 -10.96 -27.82 -5.04
CA SER A 141 -11.75 -28.23 -3.84
C SER A 141 -13.07 -27.48 -3.61
N PHE A 142 -13.48 -26.52 -4.44
CA PHE A 142 -14.75 -25.83 -4.19
C PHE A 142 -15.94 -26.53 -4.86
N ASP A 143 -17.02 -26.69 -4.09
CA ASP A 143 -18.33 -27.05 -4.62
C ASP A 143 -18.67 -26.09 -5.77
N SER A 144 -19.12 -26.63 -6.91
CA SER A 144 -19.45 -25.83 -8.09
C SER A 144 -20.55 -24.79 -7.83
N GLN A 145 -21.27 -24.90 -6.72
CA GLN A 145 -22.30 -23.96 -6.29
C GLN A 145 -21.78 -22.81 -5.41
N VAL A 146 -20.55 -22.85 -4.90
CA VAL A 146 -20.00 -21.83 -4.00
C VAL A 146 -18.92 -21.04 -4.72
N LYS A 147 -19.14 -19.74 -4.93
CA LYS A 147 -18.08 -18.84 -5.43
C LYS A 147 -16.96 -18.81 -4.38
N PRO A 148 -15.74 -19.21 -4.74
CA PRO A 148 -14.62 -19.16 -3.80
C PRO A 148 -14.31 -17.72 -3.40
N PRO A 149 -13.80 -17.51 -2.18
CA PRO A 149 -13.42 -16.18 -1.73
C PRO A 149 -12.25 -15.64 -2.56
N ASP A 150 -12.20 -14.31 -2.71
CA ASP A 150 -11.11 -13.63 -3.39
C ASP A 150 -9.79 -13.85 -2.63
N VAL A 151 -8.73 -14.18 -3.37
CA VAL A 151 -7.39 -14.47 -2.82
C VAL A 151 -6.45 -13.27 -2.95
N ALA A 152 -6.80 -12.28 -3.76
CA ALA A 152 -6.06 -11.05 -3.95
C ALA A 152 -6.96 -9.84 -3.68
N THR A 153 -6.38 -8.78 -3.14
CA THR A 153 -7.09 -7.51 -2.91
C THR A 153 -6.16 -6.30 -3.10
N VAL A 154 -6.74 -5.11 -3.25
CA VAL A 154 -6.04 -3.84 -3.33
C VAL A 154 -6.19 -3.08 -2.01
N LEU A 155 -5.10 -2.48 -1.54
CA LEU A 155 -5.09 -1.57 -0.40
C LEU A 155 -4.61 -0.18 -0.86
N PRO A 156 -5.51 0.79 -1.08
CA PRO A 156 -5.13 2.11 -1.56
C PRO A 156 -4.47 2.95 -0.48
N MET A 157 -3.38 3.63 -0.84
CA MET A 157 -2.67 4.60 0.01
C MET A 157 -3.55 5.83 0.31
N ASP A 158 -4.54 6.13 -0.52
CA ASP A 158 -5.37 7.33 -0.39
C ASP A 158 -6.16 7.36 0.93
N GLY A 159 -6.49 6.21 1.53
CA GLY A 159 -7.12 6.18 2.86
C GLY A 159 -6.23 6.71 3.99
N PHE A 160 -4.95 6.93 3.73
CA PHE A 160 -3.98 7.42 4.70
C PHE A 160 -3.67 8.92 4.53
N HIS A 161 -4.52 9.68 3.83
CA HIS A 161 -4.47 11.14 3.87
C HIS A 161 -4.68 11.64 5.30
N LEU A 162 -4.13 12.82 5.60
CA LEU A 162 -4.56 13.57 6.77
C LEU A 162 -5.99 14.06 6.56
N TYR A 163 -6.74 14.11 7.66
CA TYR A 163 -8.09 14.65 7.70
C TYR A 163 -8.09 16.15 7.37
N LEU A 164 -9.17 16.66 6.78
CA LEU A 164 -9.37 18.10 6.54
C LEU A 164 -9.13 18.90 7.83
N SER A 165 -9.68 18.43 8.95
CA SER A 165 -9.51 19.06 10.28
C SER A 165 -8.04 19.10 10.75
N GLN A 166 -7.22 18.13 10.34
CA GLN A 166 -5.79 18.14 10.65
C GLN A 166 -5.03 19.11 9.75
N LEU A 167 -5.44 19.26 8.48
CA LEU A 167 -4.89 20.29 7.59
C LEU A 167 -5.27 21.69 8.08
N ASP A 168 -6.49 21.88 8.57
CA ASP A 168 -6.99 23.14 9.16
C ASP A 168 -6.19 23.57 10.40
N ALA A 169 -5.59 22.61 11.11
CA ALA A 169 -4.80 22.83 12.31
C ALA A 169 -3.30 23.05 12.04
N MET A 170 -2.86 23.01 10.78
CA MET A 170 -1.45 23.27 10.41
C MET A 170 -1.11 24.76 10.52
N GLU A 171 0.19 25.08 10.50
CA GLU A 171 0.68 26.47 10.57
C GLU A 171 0.16 27.34 9.41
N ASP A 172 0.12 26.78 8.20
CA ASP A 172 -0.51 27.39 7.03
C ASP A 172 -1.58 26.45 6.43
N PRO A 173 -2.84 26.56 6.90
CA PRO A 173 -3.94 25.74 6.40
C PRO A 173 -4.22 25.95 4.91
N LYS A 174 -4.04 27.18 4.40
CA LYS A 174 -4.31 27.48 2.99
C LYS A 174 -3.33 26.72 2.11
N GLU A 175 -2.05 26.72 2.48
CA GLU A 175 -1.03 25.93 1.79
C GLU A 175 -1.28 24.43 1.93
N ALA A 176 -1.66 23.96 3.12
CA ALA A 176 -2.02 22.56 3.35
C ALA A 176 -3.12 22.05 2.42
N HIS A 177 -4.19 22.85 2.23
CA HIS A 177 -5.27 22.52 1.29
C HIS A 177 -4.84 22.65 -0.18
N ALA A 178 -4.07 23.68 -0.52
CA ALA A 178 -3.57 23.89 -1.88
C ALA A 178 -2.64 22.74 -2.33
N ARG A 179 -1.81 22.27 -1.41
CA ARG A 179 -0.85 21.17 -1.60
C ARG A 179 -1.38 19.80 -1.22
N ARG A 180 -2.67 19.67 -0.86
CA ARG A 180 -3.24 18.36 -0.51
C ARG A 180 -3.01 17.34 -1.61
N GLY A 181 -2.46 16.19 -1.24
CA GLY A 181 -1.92 15.19 -2.13
C GLY A 181 -0.39 15.16 -2.15
N ALA A 182 0.31 16.16 -1.58
CA ALA A 182 1.75 16.15 -1.33
C ALA A 182 2.12 15.15 -0.20
N PRO A 183 3.36 14.62 -0.15
CA PRO A 183 3.72 13.54 0.78
C PRO A 183 3.55 13.88 2.27
N TRP A 184 3.65 15.16 2.64
CA TRP A 184 3.45 15.65 4.01
C TRP A 184 1.98 15.85 4.39
N THR A 185 1.05 15.70 3.44
CA THR A 185 -0.40 15.72 3.68
C THR A 185 -0.99 14.32 3.90
N PHE A 186 -0.12 13.32 4.10
CA PHE A 186 -0.46 11.95 4.44
C PHE A 186 0.08 11.59 5.82
N ASN A 187 -0.45 10.51 6.40
CA ASN A 187 0.05 9.88 7.60
C ASN A 187 0.79 8.57 7.26
N PRO A 188 2.09 8.63 6.89
CA PRO A 188 2.85 7.42 6.54
C PRO A 188 3.06 6.48 7.72
N LEU A 189 2.99 6.99 8.97
CA LEU A 189 3.11 6.16 10.16
C LEU A 189 1.87 5.25 10.34
N LEU A 190 0.68 5.78 10.05
CA LEU A 190 -0.55 4.98 10.03
C LEU A 190 -0.49 3.85 8.99
N LEU A 191 -0.01 4.16 7.78
CA LEU A 191 0.21 3.14 6.75
C LEU A 191 1.24 2.10 7.18
N LEU A 192 2.38 2.53 7.73
CA LEU A 192 3.42 1.61 8.21
C LEU A 192 2.87 0.66 9.29
N ASN A 193 2.11 1.17 10.24
CA ASN A 193 1.49 0.37 11.30
C ASN A 193 0.44 -0.59 10.75
N CYS A 194 -0.37 -0.17 9.77
CA CYS A 194 -1.30 -1.03 9.06
C CYS A 194 -0.57 -2.22 8.39
N LEU A 195 0.52 -1.96 7.67
CA LEU A 195 1.32 -3.01 7.01
C LEU A 195 2.00 -3.95 8.02
N LYS A 196 2.49 -3.42 9.15
CA LYS A 196 3.05 -4.25 10.24
C LYS A 196 1.98 -5.16 10.85
N ASN A 197 0.79 -4.63 11.11
CA ASN A 197 -0.32 -5.41 11.63
C ASN A 197 -0.75 -6.49 10.64
N LEU A 198 -0.85 -6.15 9.35
CA LEU A 198 -1.16 -7.11 8.30
C LEU A 198 -0.14 -8.26 8.23
N ARG A 199 1.17 -7.97 8.33
CA ARG A 199 2.21 -9.01 8.38
C ARG A 199 2.12 -9.89 9.62
N ASN A 200 1.84 -9.30 10.79
CA ASN A 200 1.87 -10.00 12.06
C ASN A 200 0.60 -10.84 12.29
N GLN A 201 -0.56 -10.30 11.93
CA GLN A 201 -1.87 -10.88 12.24
C GLN A 201 -2.50 -11.58 11.03
N GLY A 202 -2.00 -11.34 9.82
CA GLY A 202 -2.58 -11.86 8.58
C GLY A 202 -3.89 -11.15 8.17
N SER A 203 -4.40 -10.22 8.96
CA SER A 203 -5.57 -9.41 8.59
C SER A 203 -5.52 -8.03 9.22
N VAL A 204 -6.18 -7.06 8.59
CA VAL A 204 -6.28 -5.70 9.10
C VAL A 204 -7.53 -5.01 8.52
N TYR A 205 -8.15 -4.14 9.31
CA TYR A 205 -9.07 -3.12 8.81
C TYR A 205 -8.27 -1.86 8.51
N ALA A 206 -8.47 -1.30 7.32
CA ALA A 206 -7.74 -0.13 6.85
C ALA A 206 -8.72 0.95 6.37
N PRO A 207 -8.33 2.22 6.45
CA PRO A 207 -9.17 3.30 5.95
C PRO A 207 -9.26 3.26 4.42
N SER A 208 -10.43 3.62 3.89
CA SER A 208 -10.59 4.05 2.49
C SER A 208 -10.57 5.58 2.41
N PHE A 209 -10.80 6.13 1.22
CA PHE A 209 -10.92 7.57 1.01
C PHE A 209 -12.19 7.90 0.24
N ASP A 210 -13.04 8.75 0.81
CA ASP A 210 -14.23 9.26 0.13
C ASP A 210 -13.84 10.52 -0.65
N HIS A 211 -13.85 10.44 -1.98
CA HIS A 211 -13.52 11.59 -2.85
C HIS A 211 -14.62 12.66 -2.91
N GLY A 212 -15.85 12.35 -2.49
CA GLY A 212 -16.96 13.31 -2.42
C GLY A 212 -16.89 14.16 -1.16
N VAL A 213 -16.62 13.54 -0.01
CA VAL A 213 -16.35 14.25 1.26
C VAL A 213 -14.95 14.86 1.24
N GLY A 214 -14.00 14.15 0.63
CA GLY A 214 -12.59 14.50 0.66
C GLY A 214 -11.93 14.13 1.97
N ASP A 215 -12.30 13.04 2.63
CA ASP A 215 -11.64 12.57 3.85
C ASP A 215 -11.54 11.04 3.92
N PRO A 216 -10.60 10.51 4.74
CA PRO A 216 -10.54 9.09 5.05
C PRO A 216 -11.83 8.56 5.69
N VAL A 217 -12.17 7.31 5.38
CA VAL A 217 -13.23 6.55 6.06
C VAL A 217 -12.59 5.39 6.79
N GLU A 218 -12.59 5.43 8.13
CA GLU A 218 -11.94 4.42 8.96
C GLU A 218 -12.61 3.05 8.85
N ASP A 219 -11.81 1.99 9.03
CA ASP A 219 -12.24 0.58 9.04
C ASP A 219 -13.07 0.11 7.83
N ASP A 220 -12.96 0.79 6.69
CA ASP A 220 -13.79 0.52 5.51
C ASP A 220 -13.26 -0.63 4.63
N ILE A 221 -11.95 -0.88 4.65
CA ILE A 221 -11.31 -1.94 3.83
C ILE A 221 -10.83 -3.08 4.72
N LEU A 222 -11.47 -4.25 4.60
CA LEU A 222 -11.00 -5.48 5.24
C LEU A 222 -10.01 -6.23 4.33
N VAL A 223 -8.75 -6.28 4.75
CA VAL A 223 -7.80 -7.28 4.24
C VAL A 223 -7.88 -8.51 5.13
N GLY A 224 -8.71 -9.48 4.77
CA GLY A 224 -8.89 -10.72 5.52
C GLY A 224 -7.80 -11.79 5.34
N LEU A 225 -7.88 -12.86 6.15
CA LEU A 225 -6.95 -14.00 6.17
C LEU A 225 -6.88 -14.74 4.82
N GLN A 226 -7.99 -14.75 4.07
CA GLN A 226 -8.10 -15.36 2.75
C GLN A 226 -7.23 -14.69 1.69
N HIS A 227 -7.00 -13.37 1.79
CA HIS A 227 -6.23 -12.64 0.78
C HIS A 227 -4.75 -12.98 0.93
N LYS A 228 -4.16 -13.75 0.02
CA LYS A 228 -2.73 -14.09 0.02
C LYS A 228 -1.88 -13.07 -0.69
N VAL A 229 -2.48 -12.31 -1.62
CA VAL A 229 -1.82 -11.24 -2.36
C VAL A 229 -2.48 -9.92 -2.01
N VAL A 230 -1.68 -8.93 -1.66
CA VAL A 230 -2.16 -7.58 -1.37
C VAL A 230 -1.35 -6.61 -2.23
N ILE A 231 -2.01 -5.91 -3.14
CA ILE A 231 -1.39 -4.83 -3.91
C ILE A 231 -1.69 -3.52 -3.20
N VAL A 232 -0.67 -2.86 -2.67
CA VAL A 232 -0.76 -1.54 -2.07
C VAL A 232 -0.46 -0.52 -3.17
N ASP A 233 -1.44 0.25 -3.62
CA ASP A 233 -1.23 1.26 -4.67
C ASP A 233 -1.15 2.68 -4.10
N GLY A 234 -0.17 3.45 -4.54
CA GLY A 234 0.06 4.78 -3.96
C GLY A 234 1.16 5.56 -4.64
N ASN A 235 1.18 6.87 -4.44
CA ASN A 235 2.17 7.75 -5.08
C ASN A 235 3.57 7.62 -4.45
N TYR A 236 3.64 7.54 -3.12
CA TYR A 236 4.87 7.80 -2.34
C TYR A 236 5.52 6.55 -1.74
N LEU A 237 5.03 5.36 -2.11
CA LEU A 237 5.40 4.09 -1.49
C LEU A 237 6.91 3.79 -1.55
N PHE A 238 7.65 4.39 -2.50
CA PHE A 238 9.08 4.14 -2.72
C PHE A 238 9.99 5.34 -2.40
N LEU A 239 9.50 6.39 -1.74
CA LEU A 239 10.37 7.50 -1.33
C LEU A 239 11.43 7.02 -0.30
N ASP A 240 12.64 7.56 -0.40
CA ASP A 240 13.80 7.17 0.43
C ASP A 240 13.88 7.90 1.79
N GLY A 241 12.94 8.82 2.07
CA GLY A 241 13.02 9.73 3.21
C GLY A 241 12.07 9.37 4.36
N GLY A 242 12.59 9.40 5.59
CA GLY A 242 11.81 9.23 6.82
C GLY A 242 10.98 7.94 6.83
N VAL A 243 9.74 8.03 7.33
CA VAL A 243 8.82 6.90 7.48
C VAL A 243 8.47 6.23 6.15
N TRP A 244 8.53 6.96 5.02
CA TRP A 244 8.28 6.36 3.70
C TRP A 244 9.32 5.31 3.31
N LYS A 245 10.56 5.46 3.78
CA LYS A 245 11.60 4.44 3.58
C LYS A 245 11.24 3.15 4.32
N ASP A 246 10.70 3.29 5.53
CA ASP A 246 10.25 2.15 6.33
C ASP A 246 9.04 1.47 5.67
N VAL A 247 8.07 2.26 5.15
CA VAL A 247 6.95 1.74 4.34
C VAL A 247 7.48 0.96 3.13
N SER A 248 8.42 1.53 2.39
CA SER A 248 9.05 0.88 1.23
C SER A 248 9.68 -0.46 1.59
N SER A 249 10.23 -0.62 2.80
CA SER A 249 10.84 -1.87 3.25
C SER A 249 9.84 -2.99 3.57
N MET A 250 8.54 -2.69 3.64
CA MET A 250 7.50 -3.67 3.97
C MET A 250 7.03 -4.51 2.77
N PHE A 251 7.38 -4.12 1.54
CA PHE A 251 6.95 -4.78 0.32
C PHE A 251 7.88 -5.94 -0.07
N ASP A 252 7.28 -7.06 -0.51
CA ASP A 252 7.99 -8.20 -1.09
C ASP A 252 8.44 -7.91 -2.54
N GLU A 253 7.64 -7.13 -3.27
CA GLU A 253 7.96 -6.62 -4.59
C GLU A 253 7.54 -5.16 -4.75
N LYS A 254 8.37 -4.38 -5.45
CA LYS A 254 8.15 -2.95 -5.71
C LYS A 254 7.99 -2.70 -7.19
N TRP A 255 6.76 -2.44 -7.62
CA TRP A 255 6.42 -2.17 -9.02
C TRP A 255 6.20 -0.67 -9.23
N PHE A 256 6.85 -0.11 -10.25
CA PHE A 256 6.70 1.30 -10.60
C PHE A 256 6.11 1.45 -12.00
N ILE A 257 4.99 2.16 -12.11
CA ILE A 257 4.43 2.52 -13.41
C ILE A 257 5.13 3.77 -13.93
N GLU A 258 5.87 3.60 -15.01
CA GLU A 258 6.52 4.66 -15.76
C GLU A 258 5.60 5.18 -16.86
N VAL A 259 5.45 6.50 -16.89
CA VAL A 259 4.70 7.24 -17.91
C VAL A 259 5.44 8.54 -18.17
N ASP A 260 5.36 9.05 -19.40
CA ASP A 260 5.82 10.40 -19.70
C ASP A 260 5.09 11.41 -18.79
N LEU A 261 5.85 12.34 -18.21
CA LEU A 261 5.34 13.24 -17.18
C LEU A 261 4.26 14.17 -17.75
N ASP A 262 4.45 14.68 -18.96
CA ASP A 262 3.49 15.59 -19.59
C ASP A 262 2.20 14.84 -19.96
N THR A 263 2.33 13.62 -20.48
CA THR A 263 1.20 12.73 -20.73
C THR A 263 0.40 12.45 -19.44
N ALA A 264 1.08 12.16 -18.34
CA ALA A 264 0.45 11.96 -17.04
C ALA A 264 -0.30 13.21 -16.58
N MET A 265 0.33 14.38 -16.68
CA MET A 265 -0.29 15.65 -16.30
C MET A 265 -1.49 16.01 -17.19
N GLN A 266 -1.47 15.69 -18.48
CA GLN A 266 -2.63 15.84 -19.36
C GLN A 266 -3.79 14.93 -18.93
N ARG A 267 -3.51 13.69 -18.54
CA ARG A 267 -4.54 12.77 -18.00
C ARG A 267 -5.13 13.31 -16.69
N VAL A 268 -4.30 13.84 -15.79
CA VAL A 268 -4.76 14.44 -14.53
C VAL A 268 -5.59 15.70 -14.79
N LEU A 269 -5.18 16.56 -15.73
CA LEU A 269 -5.93 17.75 -16.12
C LEU A 269 -7.32 17.38 -16.62
N LYS A 270 -7.41 16.42 -17.56
CA LYS A 270 -8.68 15.90 -18.08
C LYS A 270 -9.58 15.39 -16.94
N ARG A 271 -9.02 14.68 -15.96
CA ARG A 271 -9.75 14.17 -14.79
C ARG A 271 -10.25 15.27 -13.86
N HIS A 272 -9.45 16.31 -13.59
CA HIS A 272 -9.90 17.46 -12.81
C HIS A 272 -11.08 18.16 -13.49
N ILE A 273 -11.02 18.34 -14.81
CA ILE A 273 -12.11 18.96 -15.57
C ILE A 273 -13.36 18.05 -15.57
N SER A 274 -13.20 16.74 -15.78
CA SER A 274 -14.33 15.81 -15.78
C SER A 274 -15.02 15.66 -14.43
N THR A 275 -14.32 15.98 -13.33
CA THR A 275 -14.87 16.03 -11.97
C THR A 275 -15.45 17.40 -11.60
N GLY A 276 -15.57 18.31 -12.58
CA GLY A 276 -16.27 19.58 -12.44
C GLY A 276 -15.37 20.78 -12.12
N LYS A 277 -14.04 20.63 -12.08
CA LYS A 277 -13.16 21.79 -11.86
C LYS A 277 -13.09 22.66 -13.11
N PRO A 278 -13.18 24.01 -12.98
CA PRO A 278 -12.93 24.92 -14.08
C PRO A 278 -11.55 24.70 -14.72
N PRO A 279 -11.39 24.83 -16.04
CA PRO A 279 -10.13 24.52 -16.73
C PRO A 279 -8.90 25.30 -16.24
N ASP A 280 -9.07 26.58 -15.92
CA ASP A 280 -8.03 27.46 -15.38
C ASP A 280 -7.59 27.03 -13.97
N VAL A 281 -8.56 26.72 -13.10
CA VAL A 281 -8.31 26.20 -11.74
C VAL A 281 -7.63 24.83 -11.80
N ALA A 282 -8.08 23.96 -12.72
CA ALA A 282 -7.47 22.65 -12.94
C ALA A 282 -6.01 22.78 -13.40
N LYS A 283 -5.73 23.68 -14.36
CA LYS A 283 -4.38 23.96 -14.84
C LYS A 283 -3.47 24.49 -13.72
N TRP A 284 -3.96 25.46 -12.95
CA TRP A 284 -3.22 25.97 -11.79
C TRP A 284 -2.89 24.86 -10.79
N ARG A 285 -3.84 23.96 -10.51
CA ARG A 285 -3.61 22.83 -9.60
C ARG A 285 -2.55 21.85 -10.13
N ILE A 286 -2.53 21.61 -11.45
CA ILE A 286 -1.49 20.79 -12.07
C ILE A 286 -0.11 21.41 -11.84
N GLU A 287 0.05 22.69 -12.18
CA GLU A 287 1.33 23.40 -12.08
C GLU A 287 1.79 23.53 -10.63
N TYR A 288 0.88 23.88 -9.73
CA TYR A 288 1.21 24.18 -8.35
C TYR A 288 1.33 22.96 -7.46
N ASN A 289 0.64 21.84 -7.74
CA ASN A 289 0.56 20.69 -6.83
C ASN A 289 0.90 19.36 -7.52
N ASP A 290 0.13 18.96 -8.54
CA ASP A 290 0.24 17.60 -9.10
C ASP A 290 1.59 17.37 -9.79
N ARG A 291 2.10 18.34 -10.56
CA ARG A 291 3.38 18.21 -11.28
C ARG A 291 4.59 18.16 -10.33
N PRO A 292 4.77 19.07 -9.36
CA PRO A 292 5.87 18.96 -8.39
C PRO A 292 5.85 17.64 -7.61
N ASN A 293 4.66 17.13 -7.27
CA ASN A 293 4.51 15.82 -6.64
C ASN A 293 4.96 14.70 -7.60
N ALA A 294 4.51 14.74 -8.85
CA ALA A 294 4.89 13.76 -9.87
C ALA A 294 6.41 13.74 -10.10
N GLU A 295 7.07 14.90 -10.20
CA GLU A 295 8.52 15.02 -10.33
C GLU A 295 9.27 14.39 -9.16
N LEU A 296 8.76 14.56 -7.92
CA LEU A 296 9.31 13.90 -6.74
C LEU A 296 9.17 12.38 -6.84
N ILE A 297 7.98 11.88 -7.22
CA ILE A 297 7.68 10.45 -7.32
C ILE A 297 8.55 9.79 -8.38
N MET A 298 8.77 10.44 -9.52
CA MET A 298 9.62 9.90 -10.59
C MET A 298 11.06 9.63 -10.13
N LYS A 299 11.59 10.39 -9.17
CA LYS A 299 12.93 10.16 -8.59
C LYS A 299 13.02 8.86 -7.79
N SER A 300 11.89 8.34 -7.29
CA SER A 300 11.84 7.05 -6.58
C SER A 300 11.79 5.81 -7.47
N LYS A 301 11.66 5.97 -8.81
CA LYS A 301 11.68 4.84 -9.76
C LYS A 301 12.87 3.90 -9.56
N LYS A 302 14.04 4.46 -9.23
CA LYS A 302 15.29 3.73 -8.97
C LYS A 302 15.20 2.68 -7.85
N ASN A 303 14.17 2.76 -7.00
CA ASN A 303 13.94 1.87 -5.87
C ASN A 303 12.98 0.72 -6.19
N ALA A 304 12.51 0.64 -7.43
CA ALA A 304 11.62 -0.41 -7.90
C ALA A 304 12.38 -1.68 -8.29
N ASP A 305 11.74 -2.82 -8.10
CA ASP A 305 12.19 -4.13 -8.57
C ASP A 305 11.68 -4.41 -10.00
N LEU A 306 10.62 -3.72 -10.42
CA LEU A 306 9.99 -3.85 -11.72
C LEU A 306 9.46 -2.51 -12.21
N VAL A 307 9.73 -2.16 -13.47
CA VAL A 307 9.13 -1.01 -14.14
C VAL A 307 8.09 -1.49 -15.15
N ILE A 308 6.91 -0.87 -15.11
CA ILE A 308 5.80 -1.13 -16.03
C ILE A 308 5.60 0.12 -16.87
N LYS A 309 5.74 0.01 -18.19
CA LYS A 309 5.45 1.14 -19.09
C LYS A 309 3.93 1.31 -19.20
N SER A 310 3.44 2.51 -18.93
CA SER A 310 2.04 2.88 -19.18
C SER A 310 1.86 3.04 -20.70
N ILE A 311 1.01 2.19 -21.29
CA ILE A 311 0.65 2.26 -22.70
C ILE A 311 -0.64 3.08 -22.81
N ASP A 312 -0.70 4.02 -23.75
CA ASP A 312 -1.96 4.67 -24.10
C ASP A 312 -2.92 3.61 -24.70
N ILE A 313 -4.15 3.58 -24.19
CA ILE A 313 -5.23 2.74 -24.72
C ILE A 313 -5.84 3.43 -25.94
#